data_AF-A0A1I6BP05-F1
#
_entry.id   AF-A0A1I6BP05-F1
#
_cell.length_a   1.000
_cell.length_b   1.000
_cell.length_c   1.000
_cell.angle_alpha   90.00
_cell.angle_beta   90.00
_cell.angle_gamma   90.00
#
_symmetry.space_group_name_H-M   'P 1'
#
loop_
_entity.id
_entity.type
_entity.pdbx_description
1 polymer ?
#
loop_
_entity_poly.entity_id
_entity_poly.type
_entity_poly.pdbx_seq_one_letter_code
_entity_poly.pdbx_strand_id
1 'polypeptide(L)'
;MGRPFSHRLLPLVLGAFALLQARCTSPAPAESGALPAPSLYGQWRQDSGSTAIYNDRGQLLNRMRSAKTDPAGLMIIGPEQWHFRNGRIRAMWTYTRRADTLVLQRLVDSALVRNGHARWQDLGAPIALPDTFVIAALTAHSWVSFDSAQDADGFLTWVNRTYYSR
;
A
#
# COMPACT_ATOMS: atom_id res chain seq x y z
N MET A 1 -47.24 23.58 -77.60
CA MET A 1 -47.50 24.51 -76.47
C MET A 1 -46.96 23.87 -75.18
N GLY A 2 -46.14 24.62 -74.42
CA GLY A 2 -45.94 24.46 -72.96
C GLY A 2 -45.04 23.32 -72.42
N ARG A 3 -43.76 23.62 -72.12
CA ARG A 3 -43.10 23.15 -70.88
C ARG A 3 -43.44 24.18 -69.76
N PRO A 4 -43.17 24.00 -68.44
CA PRO A 4 -42.34 23.00 -67.72
C PRO A 4 -42.94 22.51 -66.36
N PHE A 5 -42.29 21.57 -65.67
CA PHE A 5 -41.69 21.75 -64.31
C PHE A 5 -41.35 20.42 -63.61
N SER A 6 -40.15 20.45 -63.02
CA SER A 6 -39.53 19.43 -62.19
C SER A 6 -40.16 19.31 -60.79
N HIS A 7 -40.30 18.08 -60.31
CA HIS A 7 -40.23 17.74 -58.88
C HIS A 7 -39.37 16.47 -58.75
N ARG A 8 -38.12 16.58 -58.28
CA ARG A 8 -37.66 16.50 -56.87
C ARG A 8 -37.11 15.10 -56.53
N LEU A 9 -35.78 15.05 -56.45
CA LEU A 9 -34.95 14.49 -55.36
C LEU A 9 -35.14 13.03 -54.90
N LEU A 10 -34.08 12.25 -55.12
CA LEU A 10 -33.46 11.17 -54.30
C LEU A 10 -33.84 11.14 -52.78
N PRO A 11 -33.75 10.00 -52.06
CA PRO A 11 -32.55 9.13 -51.98
C PRO A 11 -32.82 7.59 -52.02
N LEU A 12 -31.91 6.75 -52.51
CA LEU A 12 -30.58 6.36 -52.00
C LEU A 12 -30.66 5.56 -50.68
N VAL A 13 -29.91 4.44 -50.66
CA VAL A 13 -29.50 3.64 -49.49
C VAL A 13 -30.45 2.53 -49.02
N LEU A 14 -30.62 1.49 -49.85
CA LEU A 14 -30.98 0.14 -49.37
C LEU A 14 -29.99 -0.87 -49.97
N GLY A 15 -28.72 -0.75 -49.59
CA GLY A 15 -27.64 -1.58 -50.14
C GLY A 15 -26.33 -1.56 -49.36
N ALA A 16 -26.36 -1.18 -48.08
CA ALA A 16 -25.15 -1.09 -47.25
C ALA A 16 -25.28 -1.78 -45.88
N PHE A 17 -26.36 -2.52 -45.61
CA PHE A 17 -26.58 -3.13 -44.29
C PHE A 17 -26.10 -4.60 -44.18
N ALA A 18 -25.63 -5.21 -45.26
CA ALA A 18 -25.28 -6.64 -45.29
C ALA A 18 -23.78 -6.96 -45.20
N LEU A 19 -22.89 -5.96 -45.14
CA LEU A 19 -21.42 -6.17 -45.14
C LEU A 19 -20.69 -5.73 -43.87
N LEU A 20 -21.42 -5.44 -42.78
CA LEU A 20 -20.85 -5.01 -41.49
C LEU A 20 -21.03 -6.05 -40.36
N GLN A 21 -21.06 -7.34 -40.70
CA GLN A 21 -20.95 -8.43 -39.72
C GLN A 21 -19.57 -9.09 -39.71
N ALA A 22 -18.51 -8.31 -39.97
CA ALA A 22 -17.21 -8.62 -39.41
C ALA A 22 -17.35 -8.46 -37.89
N ARG A 23 -17.58 -9.59 -37.21
CA ARG A 23 -17.59 -9.68 -35.75
C ARG A 23 -16.32 -8.99 -35.23
N CYS A 24 -16.48 -7.80 -34.66
CA CYS A 24 -15.61 -7.36 -33.58
C CYS A 24 -15.79 -8.37 -32.45
N THR A 25 -15.06 -9.48 -32.52
CA THR A 25 -14.65 -10.17 -31.31
C THR A 25 -13.85 -9.14 -30.55
N SER A 26 -14.52 -8.43 -29.65
CA SER A 26 -13.84 -7.60 -28.67
C SER A 26 -12.81 -8.53 -28.04
N PRO A 27 -11.50 -8.28 -28.17
CA PRO A 27 -10.55 -9.04 -27.39
C PRO A 27 -11.04 -8.92 -25.96
N ALA A 28 -11.22 -10.06 -25.28
CA ALA A 28 -11.43 -10.07 -23.85
C ALA A 28 -10.41 -9.08 -23.27
N PRO A 29 -10.79 -8.20 -22.32
CA PRO A 29 -9.83 -7.29 -21.73
C PRO A 29 -8.65 -8.16 -21.34
N ALA A 30 -7.50 -7.90 -21.96
CA ALA A 30 -6.30 -8.66 -21.66
C ALA A 30 -6.23 -8.66 -20.13
N GLU A 31 -6.21 -9.85 -19.52
CA GLU A 31 -5.90 -9.94 -18.09
C GLU A 31 -4.61 -9.16 -17.95
N SER A 32 -4.74 -7.92 -17.47
CA SER A 32 -3.64 -7.01 -17.33
C SER A 32 -2.82 -7.69 -16.28
N GLY A 33 -1.81 -8.44 -16.73
CA GLY A 33 -0.90 -9.16 -15.87
C GLY A 33 -0.34 -8.10 -14.95
N ALA A 34 -0.86 -8.06 -13.72
CA ALA A 34 -0.52 -7.03 -12.77
C ALA A 34 1.00 -7.06 -12.70
N LEU A 35 1.64 -5.94 -13.07
CA LEU A 35 3.08 -5.83 -12.96
C LEU A 35 3.43 -6.27 -11.53
N PRO A 36 4.41 -7.19 -11.37
CA PRO A 36 4.74 -7.69 -10.04
C PRO A 36 5.01 -6.49 -9.15
N ALA A 37 4.29 -6.43 -8.02
CA ALA A 37 4.41 -5.31 -7.14
C ALA A 37 5.88 -5.16 -6.73
N PRO A 38 6.46 -3.94 -6.78
CA PRO A 38 7.87 -3.74 -6.50
C PRO A 38 8.27 -4.37 -5.15
N SER A 39 9.48 -4.91 -5.07
CA SER A 39 9.94 -5.60 -3.86
C SER A 39 10.09 -4.60 -2.71
N LEU A 40 9.76 -5.05 -1.49
CA LEU A 40 10.09 -4.33 -0.26
C LEU A 40 11.53 -4.62 0.21
N TYR A 41 12.22 -5.56 -0.43
CA TYR A 41 13.55 -5.97 0.02
C TYR A 41 14.54 -4.83 -0.14
N GLY A 42 15.39 -4.65 0.87
CA GLY A 42 16.44 -3.64 0.83
C GLY A 42 16.52 -2.84 2.12
N GLN A 43 17.15 -1.68 1.99
CA GLN A 43 17.42 -0.77 3.08
C GLN A 43 16.53 0.45 2.95
N TRP A 44 15.71 0.68 3.97
CA TRP A 44 14.78 1.79 4.02
C TRP A 44 15.11 2.69 5.18
N ARG A 45 15.00 3.99 4.95
CA ARG A 45 15.11 4.99 6.01
C ARG A 45 13.82 5.78 6.07
N GLN A 46 13.26 5.90 7.27
CA GLN A 46 12.08 6.72 7.47
C GLN A 46 12.49 8.18 7.29
N ASP A 47 11.81 8.87 6.37
CA ASP A 47 12.01 10.29 6.12
C ASP A 47 11.09 11.14 6.98
N SER A 48 9.82 10.76 7.04
CA SER A 48 8.79 11.51 7.76
C SER A 48 7.70 10.60 8.30
N GLY A 49 6.94 11.13 9.26
CA GLY A 49 5.75 10.48 9.77
C GLY A 49 4.71 11.50 10.20
N SER A 50 3.45 11.09 10.19
CA SER A 50 2.37 11.88 10.76
C SER A 50 1.39 10.98 11.49
N THR A 51 0.91 11.47 12.63
CA THR A 51 -0.13 10.82 13.42
C THR A 51 -1.34 11.74 13.46
N ALA A 52 -2.52 11.19 13.20
CA ALA A 52 -3.81 11.86 13.35
C ALA A 52 -4.66 11.09 14.35
N ILE A 53 -5.29 11.79 15.29
CA ILE A 53 -6.17 11.20 16.29
C ILE A 53 -7.58 11.70 16.02
N TYR A 54 -8.51 10.78 15.89
CA TYR A 54 -9.93 11.05 15.71
C TYR A 54 -10.70 10.53 16.92
N ASN A 55 -11.77 11.22 17.32
CA ASN A 55 -12.70 10.67 18.31
C ASN A 55 -13.58 9.57 17.69
N ASP A 56 -14.41 8.95 18.54
CA ASP A 56 -15.44 7.95 18.19
C ASP A 56 -16.44 8.43 17.11
N ARG A 57 -16.58 9.74 16.92
CA ARG A 57 -17.42 10.37 15.88
C ARG A 57 -16.66 10.67 14.58
N GLY A 58 -15.38 10.27 14.48
CA GLY A 58 -14.53 10.53 13.33
C GLY A 58 -14.06 11.99 13.19
N GLN A 59 -14.20 12.80 14.24
CA GLN A 59 -13.72 14.19 14.24
C GLN A 59 -12.23 14.21 14.56
N LEU A 60 -11.45 14.92 13.73
CA LEU A 60 -10.02 15.11 13.96
C LEU A 60 -9.81 15.94 15.23
N LEU A 61 -9.20 15.34 16.23
CA LEU A 61 -8.85 16.01 17.49
C LEU A 61 -7.45 16.60 17.43
N ASN A 62 -6.51 15.86 16.85
CA ASN A 62 -5.12 16.28 16.79
C ASN A 62 -4.42 15.72 15.55
N ARG A 63 -3.47 16.48 15.02
CA ARG A 63 -2.55 16.02 13.98
C ARG A 63 -1.14 16.44 14.34
N MET A 64 -0.29 15.45 14.57
CA MET A 64 1.13 15.63 14.84
C MET A 64 1.92 15.24 13.59
N ARG A 65 2.78 16.12 13.11
CA ARG A 65 3.81 15.74 12.14
C ARG A 65 5.11 15.50 12.90
N SER A 66 5.68 14.32 12.73
CA SER A 66 7.07 14.09 13.08
C SER A 66 7.91 14.64 11.94
N ALA A 67 8.54 15.80 12.16
CA ALA A 67 9.67 16.22 11.34
C ALA A 67 10.75 15.14 11.39
N LYS A 68 11.49 15.00 10.29
CA LYS A 68 12.60 14.06 10.05
C LYS A 68 13.12 13.48 11.37
N THR A 69 12.67 12.27 11.70
CA THR A 69 13.00 11.69 13.00
C THR A 69 14.52 11.55 13.03
N ASP A 70 15.13 12.19 14.03
CA ASP A 70 16.53 12.05 14.43
C ASP A 70 17.00 10.61 14.18
N PRO A 71 18.11 10.40 13.45
CA PRO A 71 18.23 9.40 12.38
C PRO A 71 17.35 8.17 12.63
N ALA A 72 16.11 8.24 12.13
CA ALA A 72 15.18 7.14 12.20
C ALA A 72 15.90 5.89 11.69
N GLY A 73 15.88 4.84 12.51
CA GLY A 73 16.67 3.64 12.30
C GLY A 73 16.61 3.13 10.88
N LEU A 74 17.74 2.59 10.43
CA LEU A 74 17.78 1.86 9.17
C LEU A 74 16.93 0.61 9.31
N MET A 75 15.89 0.53 8.50
CA MET A 75 15.08 -0.67 8.35
C MET A 75 15.68 -1.54 7.26
N ILE A 76 15.98 -2.78 7.59
CA ILE A 76 16.51 -3.76 6.63
C ILE A 76 15.46 -4.84 6.48
N ILE A 77 14.92 -4.96 5.26
CA ILE A 77 13.90 -5.94 4.91
C ILE A 77 14.54 -7.00 4.02
N GLY A 78 14.62 -8.22 4.54
CA GLY A 78 14.97 -9.42 3.79
C GLY A 78 13.72 -10.21 3.38
N PRO A 79 13.88 -11.41 2.80
CA PRO A 79 12.76 -12.21 2.30
C PRO A 79 11.78 -12.67 3.37
N GLU A 80 12.25 -12.90 4.59
CA GLU A 80 11.42 -13.46 5.68
C GLU A 80 11.43 -12.60 6.95
N GLN A 81 12.39 -11.69 7.05
CA GLN A 81 12.67 -10.95 8.28
C GLN A 81 12.89 -9.48 7.99
N TRP A 82 12.42 -8.67 8.94
CA TRP A 82 12.67 -7.25 9.00
C TRP A 82 13.39 -6.96 10.32
N HIS A 83 14.51 -6.24 10.24
CA HIS A 83 15.21 -5.69 11.39
C HIS A 83 15.20 -4.16 11.39
N PHE A 84 14.96 -3.57 12.56
CA PHE A 84 15.15 -2.13 12.76
C PHE A 84 16.51 -1.91 13.42
N ARG A 85 17.34 -1.06 12.82
CA ARG A 85 18.65 -0.69 13.32
C ARG A 85 18.67 0.81 13.62
N ASN A 86 18.22 1.18 14.82
CA ASN A 86 18.44 2.54 15.34
C ASN A 86 19.35 2.49 16.56
N GLY A 87 20.67 2.37 16.39
CA GLY A 87 21.70 2.50 17.45
C GLY A 87 21.45 1.75 18.78
N ARG A 88 20.47 2.23 19.55
CA ARG A 88 19.93 1.74 20.82
C ARG A 88 18.78 0.71 20.70
N ILE A 89 17.99 0.74 19.64
CA ILE A 89 16.85 -0.17 19.41
C ILE A 89 17.23 -1.20 18.35
N ARG A 90 17.24 -2.47 18.77
CA ARG A 90 17.21 -3.63 17.88
C ARG A 90 15.87 -4.29 18.11
N ALA A 91 15.13 -4.50 17.03
CA ALA A 91 13.90 -5.25 17.05
C ALA A 91 13.80 -6.05 15.76
N MET A 92 13.11 -7.18 15.86
CA MET A 92 12.97 -8.16 14.80
C MET A 92 11.50 -8.47 14.58
N TRP A 93 11.12 -8.57 13.31
CA TRP A 93 9.79 -8.95 12.90
C TRP A 93 9.86 -10.01 11.81
N THR A 94 8.91 -10.93 11.83
CA THR A 94 8.50 -11.61 10.60
C THR A 94 7.40 -10.82 9.94
N TYR A 95 7.22 -11.01 8.63
CA TYR A 95 6.12 -10.37 7.93
C TYR A 95 5.54 -11.25 6.84
N THR A 96 4.28 -10.99 6.50
CA THR A 96 3.61 -11.54 5.32
C THR A 96 3.04 -10.39 4.50
N ARG A 97 3.36 -10.36 3.21
CA ARG A 97 2.77 -9.39 2.28
C ARG A 97 1.67 -10.04 1.46
N ARG A 98 0.51 -9.38 1.41
CA ARG A 98 -0.62 -9.73 0.55
C ARG A 98 -1.03 -8.47 -0.23
N ALA A 99 -0.64 -8.39 -1.49
CA ALA A 99 -0.82 -7.21 -2.33
C ALA A 99 -0.21 -5.92 -1.69
N ASP A 100 -1.06 -4.99 -1.30
CA ASP A 100 -0.75 -3.73 -0.61
C ASP A 100 -0.73 -3.87 0.91
N THR A 101 -1.15 -5.01 1.47
CA THR A 101 -1.21 -5.22 2.91
C THR A 101 0.02 -5.95 3.41
N LEU A 102 0.59 -5.46 4.51
CA LEU A 102 1.75 -6.02 5.21
C LEU A 102 1.33 -6.36 6.64
N VAL A 103 1.37 -7.64 6.99
CA VAL A 103 1.13 -8.11 8.35
C VAL A 103 2.48 -8.39 9.01
N LEU A 104 2.74 -7.79 10.16
CA LEU A 104 4.01 -7.81 10.86
C LEU A 104 3.86 -8.41 12.24
N GLN A 105 4.66 -9.42 12.54
CA GLN A 105 4.68 -10.05 13.84
C GLN A 105 6.03 -9.77 14.50
N ARG A 106 6.01 -9.01 15.59
CA ARG A 106 7.22 -8.75 16.38
C ARG A 106 7.68 -10.06 17.03
N LEU A 107 8.99 -10.26 17.08
CA LEU A 107 9.62 -11.42 17.69
C LEU A 107 10.43 -11.02 18.92
N VAL A 108 10.66 -11.97 19.82
CA VAL A 108 11.66 -11.83 20.89
C VAL A 108 13.04 -11.68 20.25
N ASP A 109 13.74 -10.62 20.63
CA ASP A 109 15.12 -10.36 20.21
C ASP A 109 16.11 -10.47 21.40
N SER A 110 17.40 -10.46 21.08
CA SER A 110 18.46 -10.55 22.09
C SER A 110 18.50 -9.36 23.07
N ALA A 111 17.95 -8.19 22.70
CA ALA A 111 17.90 -7.04 23.59
C ALA A 111 16.83 -7.24 24.69
N LEU A 112 15.66 -7.77 24.32
CA LEU A 112 14.61 -8.13 25.28
C LEU A 112 15.11 -9.19 26.27
N VAL A 113 15.84 -10.20 25.79
CA VAL A 113 16.41 -11.23 26.66
C VAL A 113 17.45 -10.65 27.62
N ARG A 114 18.41 -9.84 27.12
CA ARG A 114 19.43 -9.21 27.98
C ARG A 114 18.85 -8.29 29.04
N ASN A 115 17.74 -7.62 28.74
CA ASN A 115 17.06 -6.73 29.66
C ASN A 115 16.11 -7.46 30.62
N GLY A 116 16.05 -8.80 30.58
CA GLY A 116 15.23 -9.61 31.48
C GLY A 116 13.73 -9.61 31.15
N HIS A 117 13.34 -9.14 29.95
CA HIS A 117 11.94 -9.11 29.52
C HIS A 117 11.49 -10.41 28.83
N ALA A 118 12.43 -11.31 28.49
CA ALA A 118 12.17 -12.61 27.89
C ALA A 118 13.27 -13.62 28.28
N ARG A 119 13.03 -14.92 28.10
CA ARG A 119 14.04 -15.96 28.34
C ARG A 119 14.78 -16.29 27.04
N TRP A 120 16.00 -16.83 27.17
CA TRP A 120 16.80 -17.25 26.02
C TRP A 120 16.10 -18.26 25.10
N GLN A 121 15.33 -19.17 25.69
CA GLN A 121 14.53 -20.17 24.98
C GLN A 121 13.39 -19.58 24.13
N ASP A 122 12.98 -18.34 24.42
CA ASP A 122 11.90 -17.66 23.72
C ASP A 122 12.41 -16.85 22.52
N LEU A 123 13.73 -16.82 22.26
CA LEU A 123 14.33 -16.03 21.18
C LEU A 123 13.69 -16.40 19.82
N GLY A 124 13.21 -15.40 19.10
CA GLY A 124 12.51 -15.57 17.83
C GLY A 124 11.03 -15.94 17.95
N ALA A 125 10.51 -16.19 19.15
CA ALA A 125 9.08 -16.42 19.36
C ALA A 125 8.28 -15.12 19.12
N PRO A 126 7.05 -15.21 18.60
CA PRO A 126 6.20 -14.05 18.39
C PRO A 126 5.79 -13.42 19.73
N ILE A 127 5.79 -12.09 19.76
CA ILE A 127 5.31 -11.27 20.87
C ILE A 127 4.33 -10.22 20.36
N ALA A 128 3.32 -9.92 21.16
CA ALA A 128 2.19 -9.05 20.80
C ALA A 128 1.36 -9.60 19.64
N LEU A 129 0.22 -8.95 19.39
CA LEU A 129 -0.60 -9.23 18.21
C LEU A 129 0.11 -8.72 16.96
N PRO A 130 -0.14 -9.33 15.79
CA PRO A 130 0.38 -8.81 14.54
C PRO A 130 -0.14 -7.40 14.25
N ASP A 131 0.77 -6.52 13.87
CA ASP A 131 0.44 -5.20 13.33
C ASP A 131 0.11 -5.32 11.84
N THR A 132 -0.82 -4.52 11.34
CA THR A 132 -1.19 -4.48 9.92
C THR A 132 -0.93 -3.10 9.35
N PHE A 133 -0.22 -3.07 8.22
CA PHE A 133 0.11 -1.86 7.49
C PHE A 133 -0.41 -1.95 6.06
N VAL A 134 -0.91 -0.84 5.55
CA VAL A 134 -1.31 -0.67 4.14
C VAL A 134 -0.23 0.12 3.42
N ILE A 135 0.30 -0.45 2.35
CA ILE A 135 1.28 0.14 1.43
C ILE A 135 0.50 0.95 0.39
N ALA A 136 0.34 2.25 0.62
CA ALA A 136 -0.37 3.08 -0.35
C ALA A 136 0.47 3.42 -1.59
N ALA A 137 1.79 3.46 -1.45
CA ALA A 137 2.70 3.68 -2.55
C ALA A 137 4.01 2.94 -2.32
N LEU A 138 4.49 2.25 -3.35
CA LEU A 138 5.78 1.60 -3.35
C LEU A 138 6.44 1.75 -4.71
N THR A 139 7.65 2.31 -4.71
CA THR A 139 8.52 2.45 -5.87
C THR A 139 9.88 1.87 -5.54
N ALA A 140 10.81 1.88 -6.50
CA ALA A 140 12.20 1.50 -6.25
C ALA A 140 12.92 2.41 -5.23
N HIS A 141 12.40 3.61 -4.97
CA HIS A 141 13.07 4.63 -4.16
C HIS A 141 12.25 5.12 -2.98
N SER A 142 10.95 4.86 -2.95
CA SER A 142 10.03 5.39 -1.95
C SER A 142 8.99 4.36 -1.55
N TRP A 143 8.62 4.39 -0.27
CA TRP A 143 7.56 3.58 0.29
C TRP A 143 6.73 4.44 1.24
N VAL A 144 5.42 4.45 1.05
CA VAL A 144 4.46 5.09 1.95
C VAL A 144 3.56 4.01 2.56
N SER A 145 3.45 4.01 3.89
CA SER A 145 2.63 3.07 4.65
C SER A 145 1.68 3.76 5.61
N PHE A 146 0.57 3.09 5.87
CA PHE A 146 -0.47 3.51 6.81
C PHE A 146 -0.75 2.38 7.80
N ASP A 147 -0.98 2.74 9.05
CA ASP A 147 -1.49 1.86 10.11
C ASP A 147 -2.51 2.63 10.93
N SER A 148 -3.44 1.89 11.53
CA SER A 148 -4.43 2.46 12.42
C SER A 148 -4.67 1.57 13.62
N ALA A 149 -4.83 2.18 14.78
CA ALA A 149 -5.25 1.52 16.00
C ALA A 149 -6.52 2.20 16.50
N GLN A 150 -7.49 1.42 16.95
CA GLN A 150 -8.65 1.93 17.66
C GLN A 150 -8.51 1.57 19.13
N ASP A 151 -8.52 2.58 19.97
CA ASP A 151 -8.44 2.43 21.42
C ASP A 151 -9.81 2.01 22.00
N ALA A 152 -9.80 1.48 23.23
CA ALA A 152 -11.00 0.96 23.87
C ALA A 152 -12.08 2.04 24.14
N ASP A 153 -11.67 3.30 24.20
CA ASP A 153 -12.54 4.47 24.31
C ASP A 153 -13.12 4.93 22.95
N GLY A 154 -12.84 4.19 21.88
CA GLY A 154 -13.35 4.44 20.54
C GLY A 154 -12.50 5.40 19.72
N PHE A 155 -11.41 5.95 20.29
CA PHE A 155 -10.53 6.86 19.58
C PHE A 155 -9.75 6.10 18.50
N LEU A 156 -9.63 6.73 17.33
CA LEU A 156 -8.94 6.16 16.18
C LEU A 156 -7.64 6.93 15.96
N THR A 157 -6.52 6.23 16.13
CA THR A 157 -5.20 6.75 15.79
C THR A 157 -4.80 6.27 14.41
N TRP A 158 -4.52 7.19 13.50
CA TRP A 158 -3.97 6.93 12.17
C TRP A 158 -2.52 7.37 12.11
N VAL A 159 -1.64 6.50 11.64
CA VAL A 159 -0.24 6.83 11.42
C VAL A 159 0.11 6.61 9.95
N ASN A 160 0.81 7.57 9.37
CA ASN A 160 1.38 7.50 8.04
C ASN A 160 2.90 7.65 8.16
N ARG A 161 3.65 6.78 7.49
CA ARG A 161 5.12 6.82 7.44
C ARG A 161 5.60 6.77 6.01
N THR A 162 6.56 7.64 5.70
CA THR A 162 7.25 7.70 4.41
C THR A 162 8.69 7.25 4.60
N TYR A 163 9.14 6.36 3.72
CA TYR A 163 10.47 5.80 3.67
C TYR A 163 11.10 6.05 2.30
N TYR A 164 12.43 6.12 2.28
CA TYR A 164 13.22 6.10 1.05
C TYR A 164 14.24 4.96 1.07
N SER A 165 14.53 4.42 -0.12
CA SER A 165 15.60 3.44 -0.29
C SER A 165 16.95 4.12 -0.06
N ARG A 166 17.85 3.41 0.61
CA ARG A 166 19.26 3.80 0.71
C ARG A 166 20.09 3.16 -0.40
#